data_AF-A0A936PXX8-F1
#
_entry.id   AF-A0A936PXX8-F1
#
_cell.length_a   1.000
_cell.length_b   1.000
_cell.length_c   1.000
_cell.angle_alpha   90.00
_cell.angle_beta   90.00
_cell.angle_gamma   90.00
#
_symmetry.space_group_name_H-M   'P 1'
#
loop_
_entity.id
_entity.type
_entity.pdbx_description
1 polymer ?
#
loop_
_entity_poly.entity_id
_entity_poly.type
_entity_poly.pdbx_seq_one_letter_code
_entity_poly.pdbx_strand_id
1 'polypeptide(L)'
;MTVPPNRVFHPAEGALLDLESLMALAQAPSRLLSAWAELSFGAQGGGLVLSGLEIEGTLADLASPGRALGAAASPGVVRAKLRDDRKVTLSPGVALVWTREGQHQLVRVPEPLPIPTLTSDKLAQRPVLVLTASAETEPAESMPAGLCARAALQPKARYVPEAGLQPVYLPLAMPLPDGVSWAHDLRRVWSPGHPALDALILRLDALQRRVWEVKQRGSVWDSHSYGEDWTRYQTIATAAIQAAIQRLGTGPTHTDERLRALELLTRSLRRSVEEVGNELLQTLGGAEAAGPYAELRDRLQREGR
;
A
#
# COMPACT_ATOMS: atom_id res chain seq x y z
N MET A 1 -18.97 28.04 6.84
CA MET A 1 -18.20 28.21 5.59
C MET A 1 -17.31 27.00 5.39
N THR A 2 -17.56 26.20 4.37
CA THR A 2 -16.72 25.04 4.01
C THR A 2 -15.59 25.50 3.11
N VAL A 3 -14.34 25.28 3.52
CA VAL A 3 -13.16 25.55 2.69
C VAL A 3 -13.18 24.58 1.49
N PRO A 4 -13.01 25.05 0.24
CA PRO A 4 -12.92 24.17 -0.92
C PRO A 4 -11.76 23.17 -0.75
N PRO A 5 -11.89 21.91 -1.24
CA PRO A 5 -10.80 20.94 -1.16
C PRO A 5 -9.56 21.45 -1.90
N ASN A 6 -8.37 21.04 -1.46
CA ASN A 6 -7.05 21.34 -2.06
C ASN A 6 -6.59 22.81 -2.04
N ARG A 7 -7.07 23.63 -1.09
CA ARG A 7 -6.58 25.00 -0.90
C ARG A 7 -5.72 25.12 0.37
N VAL A 8 -4.52 25.68 0.22
CA VAL A 8 -3.64 26.07 1.34
C VAL A 8 -3.64 27.59 1.47
N PHE A 9 -3.66 28.10 2.71
CA PHE A 9 -3.61 29.53 2.98
C PHE A 9 -2.22 30.09 2.68
N HIS A 10 -2.16 31.22 1.96
CA HIS A 10 -0.96 32.03 1.79
C HIS A 10 -1.24 33.51 2.11
N PRO A 11 -0.43 34.16 2.97
CA PRO A 11 -0.57 35.59 3.19
C PRO A 11 -0.19 36.37 1.93
N ALA A 12 -0.97 37.40 1.58
CA ALA A 12 -0.58 38.40 0.59
C ALA A 12 0.23 39.52 1.28
N GLU A 13 1.22 40.09 0.59
CA GLU A 13 2.06 41.16 1.15
C GLU A 13 1.20 42.34 1.65
N GLY A 14 1.43 42.78 2.90
CA GLY A 14 0.87 44.02 3.46
C GLY A 14 -0.23 43.91 4.53
N ALA A 15 -0.60 42.72 5.00
CA ALA A 15 -1.51 42.59 6.16
C ALA A 15 -0.77 42.88 7.48
N LEU A 16 -1.32 43.75 8.34
CA LEU A 16 -0.82 44.11 9.68
C LEU A 16 -1.03 42.99 10.73
N LEU A 17 -0.51 41.81 10.45
CA LEU A 17 -0.26 40.72 11.39
C LEU A 17 1.16 40.25 11.07
N ASP A 18 1.99 40.01 12.07
CA ASP A 18 3.38 39.61 11.83
C ASP A 18 3.39 38.36 10.93
N LEU A 19 4.21 38.42 9.87
CA LEU A 19 4.27 37.40 8.83
C LEU A 19 4.64 36.02 9.41
N GLU A 20 5.49 35.97 10.43
CA GLU A 20 5.87 34.74 11.13
C GLU A 20 4.68 34.14 11.89
N SER A 21 3.86 34.96 12.57
CA SER A 21 2.63 34.52 13.25
C SER A 21 1.59 33.99 12.26
N LEU A 22 1.39 34.67 11.13
CA LEU A 22 0.47 34.20 10.08
C LEU A 22 0.98 32.93 9.40
N MET A 23 2.29 32.84 9.14
CA MET A 23 2.91 31.62 8.61
C MET A 23 2.79 30.47 9.62
N ALA A 24 2.96 30.72 10.92
CA ALA A 24 2.80 29.72 11.96
C ALA A 24 1.36 29.17 12.02
N LEU A 25 0.36 30.05 11.96
CA LEU A 25 -1.06 29.66 11.92
C LEU A 25 -1.42 28.88 10.65
N ALA A 26 -0.92 29.32 9.49
CA ALA A 26 -1.15 28.65 8.21
C ALA A 26 -0.51 27.25 8.16
N GLN A 27 0.65 27.09 8.78
CA GLN A 27 1.42 25.85 8.77
C GLN A 27 1.08 24.90 9.92
N ALA A 28 0.41 25.35 10.98
CA ALA A 28 0.13 24.52 12.16
C ALA A 28 -0.57 23.17 11.83
N PRO A 29 -1.60 23.13 10.95
CA PRO A 29 -2.20 21.85 10.53
C PRO A 29 -1.21 20.96 9.78
N SER A 30 -0.37 21.54 8.92
CA SER A 30 0.65 20.82 8.15
C SER A 30 1.77 20.28 9.06
N ARG A 31 2.17 21.01 10.11
CA ARG A 31 3.20 20.57 11.06
C ARG A 31 2.74 19.39 11.90
N LEU A 32 1.50 19.42 12.41
CA LEU A 32 0.93 18.30 13.17
C LEU A 32 0.75 17.07 12.29
N LEU A 33 0.25 17.27 11.06
CA LEU A 33 0.11 16.21 10.08
C LEU A 33 1.47 15.61 9.69
N SER A 34 2.48 16.46 9.46
CA SER A 34 3.84 16.00 9.16
C SER A 34 4.44 15.25 10.34
N ALA A 35 4.33 15.75 11.56
CA ALA A 35 4.83 15.07 12.75
C ALA A 35 4.15 13.70 12.94
N TRP A 36 2.82 13.63 12.77
CA TRP A 36 2.11 12.36 12.81
C TRP A 36 2.57 11.40 11.70
N ALA A 37 2.75 11.89 10.48
CA ALA A 37 3.20 11.08 9.35
C ALA A 37 4.64 10.59 9.54
N GLU A 38 5.54 11.43 10.04
CA GLU A 38 6.92 11.06 10.37
C GLU A 38 6.98 10.03 11.50
N LEU A 39 6.14 10.15 12.52
CA LEU A 39 6.03 9.16 13.60
C LEU A 39 5.46 7.83 13.10
N SER A 40 4.48 7.88 12.20
CA SER A 40 3.76 6.69 11.71
C SER A 40 4.51 5.96 10.59
N PHE A 41 5.24 6.70 9.75
CA PHE A 41 5.82 6.20 8.49
C PHE A 41 7.34 6.47 8.37
N GLY A 42 7.95 7.17 9.33
CA GLY A 42 9.38 7.50 9.39
C GLY A 42 9.74 8.87 8.79
N ALA A 43 10.91 9.39 9.15
CA ALA A 43 11.42 10.71 8.71
C ALA A 43 11.77 10.79 7.21
N GLN A 44 11.78 9.66 6.51
CA GLN A 44 11.90 9.58 5.04
C GLN A 44 10.56 9.29 4.37
N GLY A 45 9.46 9.41 5.13
CA GLY A 45 8.12 9.05 4.72
C GLY A 45 7.68 9.86 3.51
N GLY A 46 7.72 9.24 2.33
CA GLY A 46 7.04 9.75 1.16
C GLY A 46 5.53 9.86 1.40
N GLY A 47 4.78 10.12 0.33
CA GLY A 47 3.32 10.18 0.45
C GLY A 47 2.67 8.87 0.92
N LEU A 48 1.37 8.94 1.24
CA LEU A 48 0.53 7.80 1.61
C LEU A 48 -0.85 7.96 0.97
N VAL A 49 -1.33 6.91 0.30
CA VAL A 49 -2.72 6.84 -0.16
C VAL A 49 -3.61 6.48 1.04
N LEU A 50 -4.55 7.37 1.38
CA LEU A 50 -5.48 7.17 2.50
C LEU A 50 -6.76 6.44 2.07
N SER A 51 -7.20 6.66 0.84
CA SER A 51 -8.36 6.00 0.24
C SER A 51 -8.36 6.16 -1.29
N GLY A 52 -8.93 5.18 -2.00
CA GLY A 52 -9.06 5.24 -3.46
C GLY A 52 -7.71 5.25 -4.18
N LEU A 53 -7.62 5.96 -5.31
CA LEU A 53 -6.43 5.96 -6.18
C LEU A 53 -6.01 4.53 -6.56
N GLU A 54 -7.00 3.70 -6.83
CA GLU A 54 -6.84 2.30 -7.20
C GLU A 54 -7.03 2.14 -8.70
N ILE A 55 -6.24 1.26 -9.30
CA ILE A 55 -6.45 0.83 -10.69
C ILE A 55 -7.80 0.10 -10.76
N GLU A 56 -8.70 0.59 -11.60
CA GLU A 56 -9.97 -0.07 -11.90
C GLU A 56 -9.70 -1.45 -12.51
N GLY A 57 -10.18 -2.51 -11.86
CA GLY A 57 -9.89 -3.87 -12.27
C GLY A 57 -10.42 -4.92 -11.31
N THR A 58 -9.98 -6.15 -11.54
CA THR A 58 -10.28 -7.29 -10.68
C THR A 58 -9.04 -7.65 -9.88
N LEU A 59 -9.19 -7.86 -8.57
CA LEU A 59 -8.10 -8.40 -7.78
C LEU A 59 -7.72 -9.76 -8.36
N ALA A 60 -6.42 -9.98 -8.51
CA ALA A 60 -5.95 -11.28 -8.92
C ALA A 60 -6.43 -12.31 -7.87
N ASP A 61 -6.86 -13.48 -8.34
CA ASP A 61 -7.60 -14.45 -7.52
C ASP A 61 -6.72 -15.04 -6.40
N LEU A 62 -6.80 -14.42 -5.23
CA LEU A 62 -6.22 -14.85 -3.97
C LEU A 62 -7.01 -16.01 -3.32
N ALA A 63 -8.23 -16.26 -3.78
CA ALA A 63 -9.25 -17.00 -3.06
C ALA A 63 -9.53 -18.41 -3.59
N SER A 64 -8.96 -18.83 -4.73
CA SER A 64 -9.16 -20.19 -5.28
C SER A 64 -8.38 -21.29 -4.52
N PRO A 65 -9.01 -22.11 -3.67
CA PRO A 65 -8.37 -23.31 -3.12
C PRO A 65 -8.17 -24.38 -4.21
N GLY A 66 -6.99 -24.99 -4.26
CA GLY A 66 -6.74 -26.22 -5.03
C GLY A 66 -6.26 -26.07 -6.48
N ARG A 67 -6.02 -24.85 -7.01
CA ARG A 67 -5.24 -24.70 -8.24
C ARG A 67 -3.76 -24.87 -7.94
N ALA A 68 -3.09 -25.72 -8.74
CA ALA A 68 -1.64 -25.88 -8.70
C ALA A 68 -0.94 -24.51 -8.78
N LEU A 69 0.00 -24.33 -7.85
CA LEU A 69 0.79 -23.15 -7.53
C LEU A 69 1.72 -22.68 -8.65
N GLY A 70 1.15 -22.24 -9.77
CA GLY A 70 1.90 -21.66 -10.89
C GLY A 70 1.82 -20.14 -10.98
N ALA A 71 0.76 -19.51 -10.46
CA ALA A 71 0.49 -18.09 -10.66
C ALA A 71 -0.35 -17.49 -9.53
N ALA A 72 0.03 -17.76 -8.27
CA ALA A 72 -0.66 -17.22 -7.10
C ALA A 72 -0.68 -15.69 -7.18
N ALA A 73 -1.89 -15.13 -7.17
CA ALA A 73 -2.12 -13.70 -7.06
C ALA A 73 -1.51 -13.19 -5.75
N SER A 74 -0.51 -12.30 -5.84
CA SER A 74 0.04 -11.66 -4.65
C SER A 74 -0.97 -10.67 -4.07
N PRO A 75 -1.03 -10.48 -2.73
CA PRO A 75 -1.82 -9.41 -2.14
C PRO A 75 -1.48 -8.08 -2.80
N GLY A 76 -2.51 -7.35 -3.23
CA GLY A 76 -2.31 -6.06 -3.88
C GLY A 76 -1.92 -6.12 -5.35
N VAL A 77 -2.11 -7.25 -6.03
CA VAL A 77 -2.09 -7.31 -7.50
C VAL A 77 -3.51 -7.20 -8.06
N VAL A 78 -3.70 -6.26 -8.98
CA VAL A 78 -4.95 -6.04 -9.71
C VAL A 78 -4.72 -6.30 -11.19
N ARG A 79 -5.61 -7.08 -11.80
CA ARG A 79 -5.73 -7.17 -13.26
C ARG A 79 -6.59 -6.01 -13.74
N ALA A 80 -5.97 -5.05 -14.42
CA ALA A 80 -6.62 -3.83 -14.86
C ALA A 80 -7.69 -4.10 -15.91
N LYS A 81 -8.80 -3.35 -15.84
CA LYS A 81 -9.80 -3.29 -16.89
C LYS A 81 -9.36 -2.27 -17.94
N LEU A 82 -8.84 -2.75 -19.06
CA LEU A 82 -8.43 -1.89 -20.18
C LEU A 82 -9.67 -1.33 -20.89
N ARG A 83 -9.65 -0.03 -21.17
CA ARG A 83 -10.62 0.61 -22.09
C ARG A 83 -10.13 0.53 -23.54
N ASP A 84 -11.01 0.81 -24.49
CA ASP A 84 -10.78 0.66 -25.94
C ASP A 84 -9.53 1.40 -26.46
N ASP A 85 -9.06 2.41 -25.72
CA ASP A 85 -7.87 3.22 -26.00
C ASP A 85 -6.61 2.80 -25.23
N ARG A 86 -6.58 1.59 -24.66
CA ARG A 86 -5.50 1.10 -23.79
C ARG A 86 -5.18 2.07 -22.65
N LYS A 87 -6.22 2.58 -21.99
CA LYS A 87 -6.07 3.32 -20.73
C LYS A 87 -6.55 2.47 -19.56
N VAL A 88 -5.85 2.62 -18.45
CA VAL A 88 -6.31 2.20 -17.12
C VAL A 88 -6.90 3.41 -16.41
N THR A 89 -7.85 3.19 -15.51
CA THR A 89 -8.48 4.29 -14.77
C THR A 89 -8.08 4.19 -13.31
N LEU A 90 -7.61 5.28 -12.72
CA LEU A 90 -7.48 5.41 -11.27
C LEU A 90 -8.80 5.90 -10.69
N SER A 91 -9.28 5.25 -9.62
CA SER A 91 -10.44 5.71 -8.88
C SER A 91 -10.16 7.06 -8.19
N PRO A 92 -11.21 7.88 -7.95
CA PRO A 92 -11.11 9.04 -7.06
C PRO A 92 -10.54 8.64 -5.71
N GLY A 93 -9.85 9.55 -5.04
CA GLY A 93 -9.25 9.23 -3.75
C GLY A 93 -8.57 10.39 -3.06
N VAL A 94 -7.94 10.07 -1.95
CA VAL A 94 -7.28 11.02 -1.06
C VAL A 94 -5.89 10.48 -0.71
N ALA A 95 -4.90 11.36 -0.81
CA ALA A 95 -3.52 11.03 -0.49
C ALA A 95 -2.87 12.15 0.33
N LEU A 96 -1.91 11.76 1.16
CA LEU A 96 -0.90 12.63 1.69
C LEU A 96 0.27 12.63 0.72
N VAL A 97 0.71 13.80 0.27
CA VAL A 97 1.84 13.94 -0.66
C VAL A 97 2.91 14.77 0.01
N TRP A 98 4.17 14.34 -0.13
CA TRP A 98 5.32 15.13 0.29
C TRP A 98 5.65 16.17 -0.78
N THR A 99 5.64 17.45 -0.43
CA THR A 99 5.90 18.52 -1.39
C THR A 99 7.39 18.86 -1.46
N ARG A 100 7.77 19.68 -2.45
CA ARG A 100 9.16 20.12 -2.62
C ARG A 100 9.63 21.00 -1.45
N GLU A 101 8.70 21.63 -0.75
CA GLU A 101 8.92 22.47 0.42
C GLU A 101 9.15 21.63 1.69
N GLY A 102 9.17 20.30 1.59
CA GLY A 102 9.44 19.41 2.71
C GLY A 102 8.28 19.27 3.69
N GLN A 103 7.04 19.32 3.18
CA GLN A 103 5.84 19.23 4.01
C GLN A 103 4.86 18.19 3.46
N HIS A 104 4.10 17.54 4.35
CA HIS A 104 2.96 16.74 3.95
C HIS A 104 1.75 17.63 3.67
N GLN A 105 1.10 17.38 2.54
CA GLN A 105 -0.14 18.03 2.18
C GLN A 105 -1.20 17.01 1.78
N LEU A 106 -2.43 17.26 2.20
CA LEU A 106 -3.58 16.44 1.86
C LEU A 106 -4.10 16.85 0.48
N VAL A 107 -4.15 15.88 -0.43
CA VAL A 107 -4.60 16.08 -1.81
C VAL A 107 -5.77 15.16 -2.10
N ARG A 108 -6.85 15.73 -2.62
CA ARG A 108 -8.03 15.01 -3.09
C ARG A 108 -8.05 14.99 -4.61
N VAL A 109 -8.25 13.80 -5.17
CA VAL A 109 -8.55 13.56 -6.58
C VAL A 109 -10.04 13.23 -6.66
N PRO A 110 -10.90 14.19 -7.04
CA PRO A 110 -12.36 14.02 -6.95
C PRO A 110 -12.93 13.17 -8.10
N GLU A 111 -12.25 13.12 -9.24
CA GLU A 111 -12.73 12.45 -10.45
C GLU A 111 -11.78 11.31 -10.85
N PRO A 112 -12.29 10.26 -11.51
CA PRO A 112 -11.44 9.18 -12.00
C PRO A 112 -10.37 9.71 -12.99
N LEU A 113 -9.12 9.29 -12.82
CA LEU A 113 -8.03 9.74 -13.68
C LEU A 113 -7.68 8.66 -14.72
N PRO A 114 -7.88 8.91 -16.02
CA PRO A 114 -7.45 7.99 -17.06
C PRO A 114 -5.93 8.10 -17.26
N ILE A 115 -5.25 6.96 -17.19
CA ILE A 115 -3.79 6.84 -17.35
C ILE A 115 -3.48 5.97 -18.56
N PRO A 116 -2.65 6.42 -19.51
CA PRO A 116 -2.26 5.60 -20.66
C PRO A 116 -1.43 4.39 -20.21
N THR A 117 -1.70 3.20 -20.75
CA THR A 117 -0.80 2.06 -20.55
C THR A 117 0.51 2.26 -21.30
N LEU A 118 1.52 1.50 -20.90
CA LEU A 118 2.85 1.58 -21.47
C LEU A 118 3.07 0.53 -22.56
N THR A 119 3.94 0.85 -23.51
CA THR A 119 4.45 -0.11 -24.51
C THR A 119 5.47 -1.05 -23.86
N SER A 120 5.71 -2.21 -24.47
CA SER A 120 6.65 -3.23 -23.96
C SER A 120 8.05 -2.65 -23.67
N ASP A 121 8.56 -1.79 -24.55
CA ASP A 121 9.87 -1.14 -24.37
C ASP A 121 9.92 -0.24 -23.12
N LYS A 122 8.80 0.39 -22.76
CA LYS A 122 8.68 1.23 -21.57
C LYS A 122 8.46 0.39 -20.31
N LEU A 123 7.80 -0.76 -20.41
CA LEU A 123 7.63 -1.70 -19.30
C LEU A 123 8.97 -2.30 -18.85
N ALA A 124 9.91 -2.53 -19.78
CA ALA A 124 11.26 -3.01 -19.47
C ALA A 124 12.04 -2.07 -18.53
N GLN A 125 11.68 -0.80 -18.46
CA GLN A 125 12.31 0.20 -17.58
C GLN A 125 11.79 0.15 -16.13
N ARG A 126 10.93 -0.82 -15.80
CA ARG A 126 10.25 -0.95 -14.49
C ARG A 126 9.63 0.39 -14.05
N PRO A 127 8.68 0.93 -14.84
CA PRO A 127 8.08 2.22 -14.57
C PRO A 127 7.16 2.14 -13.36
N VAL A 128 7.06 3.23 -12.60
CA VAL A 128 6.16 3.38 -11.45
C VAL A 128 5.24 4.55 -11.73
N LEU A 129 3.94 4.31 -11.59
CA LEU A 129 2.94 5.36 -11.62
C LEU A 129 2.97 6.09 -10.29
N VAL A 130 3.27 7.39 -10.32
CA VAL A 130 3.40 8.23 -9.12
C VAL A 130 2.43 9.39 -9.16
N LEU A 131 2.01 9.83 -7.97
CA LEU A 131 1.29 11.08 -7.74
C LEU A 131 2.26 12.14 -7.22
N THR A 132 2.16 13.35 -7.78
CA THR A 132 2.83 14.55 -7.28
C THR A 132 1.82 15.67 -7.12
N ALA A 133 2.07 16.59 -6.19
CA ALA A 133 1.31 17.83 -6.07
C ALA A 133 2.19 19.00 -6.47
N SER A 134 1.66 19.89 -7.32
CA SER A 134 2.25 21.20 -7.58
C SER A 134 1.32 22.26 -7.03
N ALA A 135 1.87 23.21 -6.27
CA ALA A 135 1.16 24.42 -5.90
C ALA A 135 1.09 25.33 -7.12
N GLU A 136 -0.11 25.69 -7.55
CA GLU A 136 -0.34 26.85 -8.43
C GLU A 136 -0.99 27.93 -7.57
N THR A 137 -0.37 29.11 -7.51
CA THR A 137 -0.90 30.24 -6.74
C THR A 137 -2.14 30.77 -7.43
N GLU A 138 -3.30 30.67 -6.78
CA GLU A 138 -4.50 31.37 -7.25
C GLU A 138 -4.33 32.87 -7.00
N PRO A 139 -4.82 33.74 -7.91
CA PRO A 139 -4.81 35.18 -7.70
C PRO A 139 -5.56 35.53 -6.41
N ALA A 140 -5.09 36.53 -5.67
CA ALA A 140 -5.64 36.91 -4.38
C ALA A 140 -7.12 37.27 -4.48
N GLU A 141 -7.97 36.58 -3.70
CA GLU A 141 -9.38 36.93 -3.56
C GLU A 141 -9.51 38.00 -2.46
N SER A 142 -10.24 39.08 -2.77
CA SER A 142 -10.61 40.10 -1.79
C SER A 142 -11.72 39.54 -0.89
N MET A 143 -11.39 39.28 0.37
CA MET A 143 -12.36 38.87 1.39
C MET A 143 -12.63 40.04 2.36
N PRO A 144 -13.78 40.06 3.06
CA PRO A 144 -14.12 41.14 4.02
C PRO A 144 -13.08 41.36 5.14
N ALA A 145 -12.19 40.39 5.38
CA ALA A 145 -11.12 40.42 6.39
C ALA A 145 -9.71 40.72 5.81
N GLY A 146 -9.60 41.04 4.51
CA GLY A 146 -8.32 41.34 3.83
C GLY A 146 -8.07 40.49 2.58
N LEU A 147 -7.01 40.82 1.84
CA LEU A 147 -6.53 40.07 0.67
C LEU A 147 -5.87 38.76 1.15
N CYS A 148 -6.37 37.62 0.68
CA CYS A 148 -5.74 36.32 0.92
C CYS A 148 -5.41 35.66 -0.41
N ALA A 149 -4.16 35.26 -0.60
CA ALA A 149 -3.78 34.35 -1.67
C ALA A 149 -4.02 32.91 -1.20
N ARG A 150 -4.44 32.03 -2.10
CA ARG A 150 -4.55 30.59 -1.82
C ARG A 150 -3.75 29.84 -2.86
N ALA A 151 -3.00 28.84 -2.44
CA ALA A 151 -2.40 27.91 -3.38
C ALA A 151 -3.40 26.78 -3.62
N ALA A 152 -3.73 26.55 -4.89
CA ALA A 152 -4.44 25.37 -5.32
C ALA A 152 -3.43 24.25 -5.59
N LEU A 153 -3.58 23.12 -4.91
CA LEU A 153 -2.76 21.94 -5.17
C LEU A 153 -3.36 21.15 -6.31
N GLN A 154 -2.61 21.04 -7.41
CA GLN A 154 -2.99 20.20 -8.53
C GLN A 154 -2.29 18.83 -8.45
N PRO A 155 -3.03 17.74 -8.16
CA PRO A 155 -2.51 16.40 -8.30
C PRO A 155 -2.17 16.11 -9.76
N LYS A 156 -0.97 15.58 -10.01
CA LYS A 156 -0.53 15.12 -11.33
C LYS A 156 -0.02 13.69 -11.20
N ALA A 157 -0.64 12.77 -11.94
CA ALA A 157 -0.21 11.38 -12.04
C ALA A 157 0.71 11.21 -13.26
N ARG A 158 1.86 10.53 -13.10
CA ARG A 158 2.82 10.30 -14.18
C ARG A 158 3.67 9.07 -13.94
N TYR A 159 4.34 8.60 -14.99
CA TYR A 159 5.31 7.51 -14.87
C TYR A 159 6.72 8.05 -14.59
N VAL A 160 7.42 7.38 -13.69
CA VAL A 160 8.86 7.57 -13.45
C VAL A 160 9.53 6.20 -13.41
N PRO A 161 10.80 6.06 -13.84
CA PRO A 161 11.54 4.82 -13.61
C PRO A 161 11.66 4.53 -12.11
N GLU A 162 11.57 3.27 -11.69
CA GLU A 162 11.71 2.87 -10.27
C GLU A 162 13.03 3.37 -9.66
N ALA A 163 14.13 3.28 -10.41
CA ALA A 163 15.44 3.79 -9.99
C ALA A 163 15.50 5.32 -9.81
N GLY A 164 14.52 6.06 -10.35
CA GLY A 164 14.41 7.51 -10.27
C GLY A 164 13.38 8.00 -9.25
N LEU A 165 12.89 7.13 -8.36
CA LEU A 165 11.94 7.52 -7.31
C LEU A 165 12.58 8.52 -6.34
N GLN A 166 11.88 9.62 -6.10
CA GLN A 166 12.27 10.67 -5.17
C GLN A 166 11.22 10.77 -4.05
N PRO A 167 11.57 11.32 -2.86
CA PRO A 167 10.62 11.44 -1.74
C PRO A 167 9.32 12.18 -2.07
N VAL A 168 9.39 13.16 -2.99
CA VAL A 168 8.25 13.93 -3.52
C VAL A 168 7.27 13.09 -4.35
N TYR A 169 7.66 11.90 -4.79
CA TYR A 169 6.82 11.02 -5.59
C TYR A 169 6.10 10.02 -4.70
N LEU A 170 4.77 10.08 -4.68
CA LEU A 170 3.96 9.05 -4.04
C LEU A 170 3.71 7.91 -5.03
N PRO A 171 4.31 6.72 -4.85
CA PRO A 171 4.04 5.57 -5.71
C PRO A 171 2.60 5.07 -5.54
N LEU A 172 1.85 5.04 -6.64
CA LEU A 172 0.46 4.57 -6.68
C LEU A 172 0.35 3.12 -7.12
N ALA A 173 1.05 2.77 -8.21
CA ALA A 173 1.02 1.43 -8.77
C ALA A 173 2.23 1.17 -9.69
N MET A 174 2.56 -0.09 -9.91
CA MET A 174 3.60 -0.56 -10.83
C MET A 174 2.99 -1.60 -11.80
N PRO A 175 3.07 -1.40 -13.13
CA PRO A 175 2.66 -2.41 -14.08
C PRO A 175 3.62 -3.61 -14.05
N LEU A 176 3.08 -4.80 -14.17
CA LEU A 176 3.83 -6.05 -14.33
C LEU A 176 4.25 -6.25 -15.79
N PRO A 177 5.19 -7.17 -16.08
CA PRO A 177 5.66 -7.43 -17.44
C PRO A 177 4.58 -7.85 -18.43
N ASP A 178 3.45 -8.39 -17.95
CA ASP A 178 2.29 -8.76 -18.78
C ASP A 178 1.51 -7.55 -19.32
N GLY A 179 1.78 -6.33 -18.81
CA GLY A 179 1.15 -5.08 -19.22
C GLY A 179 -0.32 -4.91 -18.79
N VAL A 180 -0.91 -5.91 -18.13
CA VAL A 180 -2.33 -5.90 -17.72
C VAL A 180 -2.47 -6.02 -16.21
N SER A 181 -1.52 -6.66 -15.54
CA SER A 181 -1.49 -6.77 -14.08
C SER A 181 -0.68 -5.63 -13.46
N TRP A 182 -1.10 -5.20 -12.29
CA TRP A 182 -0.54 -4.04 -11.59
C TRP A 182 -0.37 -4.36 -10.12
N ALA A 183 0.84 -4.16 -9.59
CA ALA A 183 1.06 -4.08 -8.16
C ALA A 183 0.60 -2.71 -7.68
N HIS A 184 -0.43 -2.65 -6.83
CA HIS A 184 -0.99 -1.39 -6.35
C HIS A 184 -0.64 -1.10 -4.88
N ASP A 185 -0.34 -2.11 -4.06
CA ASP A 185 -0.15 -1.96 -2.62
C ASP A 185 1.29 -1.55 -2.28
N LEU A 186 1.64 -0.32 -2.63
CA LEU A 186 2.99 0.23 -2.46
C LEU A 186 3.09 1.10 -1.21
N ARG A 187 2.20 2.09 -1.08
CA ARG A 187 2.11 3.04 0.04
C ARG A 187 0.66 3.41 0.28
N ARG A 188 -0.13 2.47 0.79
CA ARG A 188 -1.58 2.68 0.97
C ARG A 188 -2.14 2.13 2.27
N VAL A 189 -3.19 2.80 2.73
CA VAL A 189 -4.06 2.35 3.80
C VAL A 189 -5.19 1.52 3.21
N TRP A 190 -5.46 0.36 3.82
CA TRP A 190 -6.67 -0.41 3.60
C TRP A 190 -7.52 -0.36 4.85
N SER A 191 -8.76 0.09 4.69
CA SER A 191 -9.75 0.04 5.76
C SER A 191 -10.29 -1.39 5.91
N PRO A 192 -10.85 -1.75 7.08
CA PRO A 192 -11.64 -2.97 7.22
C PRO A 192 -12.72 -3.05 6.14
N GLY A 193 -12.91 -4.23 5.53
CA GLY A 193 -13.83 -4.43 4.40
C GLY A 193 -13.26 -4.03 3.03
N HIS A 194 -11.97 -3.68 2.95
CA HIS A 194 -11.31 -3.51 1.66
C HIS A 194 -11.21 -4.88 0.94
N PRO A 195 -11.59 -5.02 -0.34
CA PRO A 195 -11.68 -6.33 -1.00
C PRO A 195 -10.39 -7.16 -0.98
N ALA A 196 -9.21 -6.52 -1.06
CA ALA A 196 -7.93 -7.22 -0.99
C ALA A 196 -7.62 -7.75 0.44
N LEU A 197 -8.10 -7.04 1.45
CA LEU A 197 -7.97 -7.44 2.85
C LEU A 197 -8.90 -8.61 3.15
N ASP A 198 -10.14 -8.56 2.67
CA ASP A 198 -11.12 -9.64 2.81
C ASP A 198 -10.62 -10.92 2.11
N ALA A 199 -10.07 -10.78 0.90
CA ALA A 199 -9.46 -11.91 0.18
C ALA A 199 -8.27 -12.53 0.93
N LEU A 200 -7.44 -11.68 1.56
CA LEU A 200 -6.33 -12.14 2.39
C LEU A 200 -6.83 -12.86 3.65
N ILE A 201 -7.83 -12.32 4.35
CA ILE A 201 -8.43 -12.95 5.54
C ILE A 201 -9.04 -14.30 5.18
N LEU A 202 -9.82 -14.38 4.10
CA LEU A 202 -10.38 -15.63 3.61
C LEU A 202 -9.31 -16.70 3.32
N ARG A 203 -8.16 -16.26 2.78
CA ARG A 203 -7.00 -17.13 2.56
C ARG A 203 -6.37 -17.60 3.87
N LEU A 204 -6.26 -16.74 4.87
CA LEU A 204 -5.77 -17.11 6.20
C LEU A 204 -6.71 -18.12 6.88
N ASP A 205 -8.03 -17.97 6.74
CA ASP A 205 -9.01 -18.95 7.23
C ASP A 205 -8.86 -20.32 6.53
N ALA A 206 -8.56 -20.32 5.23
CA ALA A 206 -8.25 -21.55 4.50
C ALA A 206 -6.96 -22.22 5.01
N LEU A 207 -5.90 -21.44 5.26
CA LEU A 207 -4.66 -21.95 5.84
C LEU A 207 -4.87 -22.51 7.25
N GLN A 208 -5.74 -21.90 8.05
CA GLN A 208 -6.10 -22.44 9.36
C GLN A 208 -6.72 -23.83 9.26
N ARG A 209 -7.64 -24.05 8.32
CA ARG A 209 -8.19 -25.41 8.07
C ARG A 209 -7.07 -26.38 7.68
N ARG A 210 -6.14 -25.92 6.83
CA ARG A 210 -4.99 -26.72 6.40
C ARG A 210 -4.10 -27.15 7.56
N VAL A 211 -3.86 -26.30 8.56
CA VAL A 211 -3.08 -26.65 9.77
C VAL A 211 -3.57 -27.95 10.42
N TRP A 212 -4.89 -28.17 10.45
CA TRP A 212 -5.49 -29.35 11.06
C TRP A 212 -5.49 -30.59 10.16
N GLU A 213 -5.35 -30.40 8.84
CA GLU A 213 -5.29 -31.49 7.85
C GLU A 213 -3.87 -32.02 7.63
N VAL A 214 -2.84 -31.22 7.91
CA VAL A 214 -1.45 -31.60 7.72
C VAL A 214 -1.10 -32.76 8.66
N LYS A 215 -0.65 -33.88 8.06
CA LYS A 215 -0.11 -35.02 8.79
C LYS A 215 1.31 -34.70 9.24
N GLN A 216 1.70 -35.19 10.41
CA GLN A 216 3.07 -35.12 10.89
C GLN A 216 4.05 -35.69 9.85
N ARG A 217 4.95 -34.84 9.30
CA ARG A 217 6.03 -35.24 8.36
C ARG A 217 7.24 -34.30 8.46
N GLY A 218 8.46 -34.87 8.45
CA GLY A 218 9.74 -34.17 8.23
C GLY A 218 10.95 -34.88 8.88
N SER A 219 12.15 -34.78 8.29
CA SER A 219 13.39 -35.46 8.72
C SER A 219 14.14 -34.79 9.89
N VAL A 220 13.85 -33.53 10.20
CA VAL A 220 14.31 -32.87 11.45
C VAL A 220 13.69 -33.56 12.68
N TRP A 221 12.60 -34.28 12.46
CA TRP A 221 11.75 -34.92 13.47
C TRP A 221 12.08 -36.39 13.70
N ASP A 222 12.96 -36.98 12.87
CA ASP A 222 13.41 -38.38 13.02
C ASP A 222 14.43 -38.56 14.15
N SER A 223 15.01 -37.47 14.68
CA SER A 223 16.09 -37.55 15.67
C SER A 223 15.68 -37.29 17.12
N HIS A 224 14.50 -36.71 17.39
CA HIS A 224 14.00 -36.50 18.75
C HIS A 224 12.48 -36.64 18.80
N SER A 225 12.03 -37.72 19.43
CA SER A 225 10.64 -38.04 19.72
C SER A 225 9.97 -36.95 20.56
N TYR A 226 9.43 -35.92 19.90
CA TYR A 226 8.32 -35.13 20.44
C TYR A 226 7.01 -35.73 19.90
N GLY A 227 6.77 -36.99 20.28
CA GLY A 227 5.66 -37.82 19.79
C GLY A 227 4.31 -37.57 20.45
N GLU A 228 4.15 -36.56 21.32
CA GLU A 228 2.89 -36.34 22.06
C GLU A 228 2.20 -34.98 21.83
N ASP A 229 2.84 -34.02 21.15
CA ASP A 229 2.36 -32.62 21.17
C ASP A 229 2.09 -32.02 19.76
N TRP A 230 1.78 -32.83 18.74
CA TRP A 230 1.40 -32.30 17.41
C TRP A 230 0.25 -31.29 17.50
N THR A 231 -0.75 -31.59 18.33
CA THR A 231 -1.87 -30.69 18.65
C THR A 231 -1.40 -29.34 19.18
N ARG A 232 -0.30 -29.29 19.96
CA ARG A 232 0.27 -28.05 20.47
C ARG A 232 0.83 -27.19 19.35
N TYR A 233 1.54 -27.77 18.38
CA TYR A 233 2.04 -27.04 17.21
C TYR A 233 0.90 -26.53 16.34
N GLN A 234 -0.13 -27.35 16.11
CA GLN A 234 -1.35 -26.94 15.40
C GLN A 234 -2.08 -25.81 16.14
N THR A 235 -2.11 -25.85 17.47
CA THR A 235 -2.70 -24.80 18.31
C THR A 235 -1.91 -23.49 18.21
N ILE A 236 -0.58 -23.54 18.29
CA ILE A 236 0.29 -22.36 18.14
C ILE A 236 0.12 -21.75 16.74
N ALA A 237 0.11 -22.58 15.70
CA ALA A 237 -0.10 -22.14 14.33
C ALA A 237 -1.48 -21.49 14.14
N THR A 238 -2.54 -22.11 14.68
CA THR A 238 -3.90 -21.57 14.66
C THR A 238 -3.99 -20.24 15.40
N ALA A 239 -3.40 -20.13 16.59
CA ALA A 239 -3.36 -18.90 17.36
C ALA A 239 -2.61 -17.78 16.62
N ALA A 240 -1.50 -18.09 15.94
CA ALA A 240 -0.77 -17.13 15.12
C ALA A 240 -1.60 -16.64 13.93
N ILE A 241 -2.32 -17.54 13.26
CA ILE A 241 -3.24 -17.19 12.15
C ILE A 241 -4.36 -16.29 12.66
N GLN A 242 -5.00 -16.65 13.77
CA GLN A 242 -6.06 -15.84 14.38
C GLN A 242 -5.56 -14.45 14.81
N ALA A 243 -4.37 -14.35 15.39
CA ALA A 243 -3.75 -13.07 15.72
C ALA A 243 -3.51 -12.21 14.47
N ALA A 244 -3.07 -12.82 13.35
CA ALA A 244 -2.91 -12.12 12.08
C ALA A 244 -4.25 -11.64 11.50
N ILE A 245 -5.30 -12.49 11.53
CA ILE A 245 -6.65 -12.13 11.10
C ILE A 245 -7.19 -10.95 11.92
N GLN A 246 -7.07 -11.01 13.25
CA GLN A 246 -7.51 -9.93 14.15
C GLN A 246 -6.74 -8.63 13.85
N ARG A 247 -5.42 -8.70 13.69
CA ARG A 247 -4.61 -7.52 13.36
C ARG A 247 -5.01 -6.89 12.02
N LEU A 248 -5.29 -7.72 11.02
CA LEU A 248 -5.67 -7.26 9.69
C LEU A 248 -7.11 -6.73 9.65
N GLY A 249 -8.04 -7.33 10.39
CA GLY A 249 -9.48 -7.04 10.30
C GLY A 249 -10.02 -5.98 11.26
N THR A 250 -9.29 -5.60 12.32
CA THR A 250 -9.84 -4.72 13.38
C THR A 250 -9.73 -3.23 13.10
N GLY A 251 -8.78 -2.80 12.27
CA GLY A 251 -8.56 -1.39 12.00
C GLY A 251 -7.89 -1.14 10.65
N PRO A 252 -7.77 0.14 10.23
CA PRO A 252 -7.03 0.47 9.02
C PRO A 252 -5.58 0.03 9.15
N THR A 253 -5.08 -0.67 8.13
CA THR A 253 -3.68 -1.09 8.08
C THR A 253 -2.98 -0.36 6.95
N HIS A 254 -1.71 0.00 7.13
CA HIS A 254 -0.86 0.44 6.03
C HIS A 254 -0.03 -0.73 5.46
N THR A 255 0.57 -0.53 4.27
CA THR A 255 1.33 -1.57 3.55
C THR A 255 2.39 -2.23 4.45
N ASP A 256 3.23 -1.46 5.14
CA ASP A 256 4.29 -2.03 5.99
C ASP A 256 3.76 -2.79 7.22
N GLU A 257 2.57 -2.46 7.74
CA GLU A 257 1.92 -3.24 8.79
C GLU A 257 1.47 -4.60 8.29
N ARG A 258 0.88 -4.64 7.09
CA ARG A 258 0.48 -5.91 6.46
C ARG A 258 1.69 -6.78 6.17
N LEU A 259 2.75 -6.22 5.60
CA LEU A 259 4.00 -6.95 5.35
C LEU A 259 4.57 -7.52 6.64
N ARG A 260 4.64 -6.71 7.72
CA ARG A 260 5.13 -7.17 9.03
C ARG A 260 4.26 -8.27 9.63
N ALA A 261 2.93 -8.17 9.51
CA ALA A 261 2.02 -9.20 9.96
C ALA A 261 2.25 -10.53 9.23
N LEU A 262 2.37 -10.50 7.90
CA LEU A 262 2.63 -11.68 7.07
C LEU A 262 4.02 -12.27 7.30
N GLU A 263 5.03 -11.43 7.51
CA GLU A 263 6.39 -11.84 7.84
C GLU A 263 6.44 -12.62 9.15
N LEU A 264 5.86 -12.05 10.22
CA LEU A 264 5.79 -12.70 11.53
C LEU A 264 4.99 -13.99 11.49
N LEU A 265 3.86 -13.99 10.78
CA LEU A 265 3.04 -15.18 10.58
C LEU A 265 3.82 -16.28 9.85
N THR A 266 4.51 -15.94 8.76
CA THR A 266 5.29 -16.92 7.97
C THR A 266 6.39 -17.54 8.83
N ARG A 267 7.14 -16.74 9.61
CA ARG A 267 8.16 -17.26 10.53
C ARG A 267 7.56 -18.13 11.64
N SER A 268 6.37 -17.79 12.14
CA SER A 268 5.67 -18.59 13.15
C SER A 268 5.22 -19.94 12.59
N LEU A 269 4.63 -19.93 11.39
CA LEU A 269 4.13 -21.13 10.73
C LEU A 269 5.28 -22.05 10.32
N ARG A 270 6.38 -21.54 9.74
CA ARG A 270 7.53 -22.38 9.37
C ARG A 270 8.16 -23.12 10.56
N ARG A 271 8.09 -22.55 11.77
CA ARG A 271 8.54 -23.19 13.01
C ARG A 271 7.55 -24.19 13.61
N SER A 272 6.27 -24.10 13.24
CA SER A 272 5.19 -24.89 13.86
C SER A 272 4.64 -25.96 12.92
N VAL A 273 4.22 -25.55 11.72
CA VAL A 273 3.69 -26.40 10.65
C VAL A 273 4.30 -25.93 9.33
N GLU A 274 5.48 -26.47 9.01
CA GLU A 274 6.32 -26.01 7.90
C GLU A 274 5.60 -25.98 6.54
N GLU A 275 4.80 -27.00 6.24
CA GLU A 275 4.00 -27.10 5.01
C GLU A 275 3.09 -25.88 4.84
N VAL A 276 2.39 -25.46 5.89
CA VAL A 276 1.49 -24.30 5.88
C VAL A 276 2.29 -22.99 5.78
N GLY A 277 3.46 -22.92 6.42
CA GLY A 277 4.37 -21.79 6.28
C GLY A 277 4.86 -21.61 4.84
N ASN A 278 5.17 -22.71 4.15
CA ASN A 278 5.56 -22.71 2.74
C ASN A 278 4.36 -22.36 1.83
N GLU A 279 3.16 -22.83 2.16
CA GLU A 279 1.94 -22.45 1.44
C GLU A 279 1.65 -20.95 1.58
N LEU A 280 1.80 -20.36 2.77
CA LEU A 280 1.67 -18.92 2.98
C LEU A 280 2.72 -18.14 2.18
N LEU A 281 3.97 -18.60 2.18
CA LEU A 281 5.04 -17.96 1.41
C LEU A 281 4.72 -17.88 -0.08
N GLN A 282 4.05 -18.90 -0.62
CA GLN A 282 3.61 -18.91 -2.01
C GLN A 282 2.47 -17.91 -2.29
N THR A 283 1.65 -17.56 -1.29
CA THR A 283 0.61 -16.52 -1.45
C THR A 283 1.19 -15.14 -1.67
N LEU A 284 2.43 -14.88 -1.25
CA LEU A 284 3.11 -13.61 -1.52
C LEU A 284 3.45 -13.43 -3.01
N GLY A 285 3.19 -14.44 -3.84
CA GLY A 285 3.30 -14.43 -5.30
C GLY A 285 4.45 -15.29 -5.84
N GLY A 286 4.48 -15.49 -7.17
CA GLY A 286 5.56 -16.16 -7.91
C GLY A 286 6.68 -15.22 -8.36
N ALA A 287 7.73 -15.70 -9.03
CA ALA A 287 8.91 -14.89 -9.41
C ALA A 287 8.60 -13.58 -10.16
N GLU A 288 7.42 -13.48 -10.77
CA GLU A 288 6.90 -12.29 -11.47
C GLU A 288 6.07 -11.33 -10.59
N ALA A 289 5.91 -11.62 -9.30
CA ALA A 289 5.30 -10.70 -8.36
C ALA A 289 6.15 -9.42 -8.28
N ALA A 290 5.51 -8.25 -8.34
CA ALA A 290 6.17 -6.97 -8.14
C ALA A 290 5.63 -6.25 -6.90
N GLY A 291 6.42 -5.29 -6.43
CA GLY A 291 6.12 -4.53 -5.23
C GLY A 291 6.57 -5.23 -3.94
N PRO A 292 6.09 -4.75 -2.79
CA PRO A 292 6.72 -5.08 -1.51
C PRO A 292 6.53 -6.54 -1.05
N TYR A 293 5.49 -7.22 -1.54
CA TYR A 293 5.24 -8.63 -1.20
C TYR A 293 6.28 -9.57 -1.85
N ALA A 294 6.77 -9.23 -3.04
CA ALA A 294 7.84 -9.98 -3.71
C ALA A 294 9.16 -9.86 -2.93
N GLU A 295 9.51 -8.64 -2.51
CA GLU A 295 10.69 -8.39 -1.68
C GLU A 295 10.62 -9.14 -0.35
N LEU A 296 9.45 -9.14 0.29
CA LEU A 296 9.22 -9.89 1.53
C LEU A 296 9.44 -11.39 1.31
N ARG A 297 8.88 -11.96 0.23
CA ARG A 297 9.08 -13.37 -0.10
C ARG A 297 10.55 -13.70 -0.30
N ASP A 298 11.26 -12.91 -1.10
CA ASP A 298 12.68 -13.14 -1.42
C ASP A 298 13.57 -13.01 -0.18
N ARG A 299 13.21 -12.14 0.76
CA ARG A 299 13.85 -12.07 2.10
C ARG A 299 13.61 -13.37 2.89
N LEU A 300 12.36 -13.80 3.01
CA LEU A 300 11.98 -15.01 3.77
C LEU A 300 12.54 -16.31 3.16
N GLN A 301 12.70 -16.37 1.84
CA GLN A 301 13.34 -17.49 1.15
C GLN A 301 14.84 -17.57 1.44
N ARG A 302 15.54 -16.42 1.51
CA ARG A 302 16.96 -16.37 1.86
C ARG A 302 17.22 -16.75 3.32
N GLU A 303 16.37 -16.32 4.24
CA GLU A 303 16.44 -16.71 5.66
C GLU A 303 16.13 -18.20 5.89
N GLY A 304 15.51 -18.85 4.91
CA GLY A 304 15.07 -20.23 4.99
C GLY A 304 16.02 -21.27 4.40
N ARG A 305 17.15 -20.86 3.83
CA ARG A 305 18.23 -21.71 3.30
C ARG A 305 19.38 -21.73 4.29
#